data_AF-A0A850BT42-F1
#
_entry.id   AF-A0A850BT42-F1
#
_cell.length_a   1.000
_cell.length_b   1.000
_cell.length_c   1.000
_cell.angle_alpha   90.00
_cell.angle_beta   90.00
_cell.angle_gamma   90.00
#
_symmetry.space_group_name_H-M   'P 1'
#
loop_
_entity.id
_entity.type
_entity.pdbx_description
1 polymer ?
#
loop_
_entity_poly.entity_id
_entity_poly.type
_entity_poly.pdbx_seq_one_letter_code
_entity_poly.pdbx_strand_id
1 'polypeptide(L)'
;MTIKKHHVTIPLLLSLAILLSACGNTPPATAILTPDTQYVVVTATPPPATNTPDPCAPENIEAEVHKIHAYMREFDDASTLAGSVMQGVSKGQMPMSELSNAIPNLQRIRRDAENQQTPACLANLKTFQISHMNAVLNSLNAFLAGNQEAFDRSVVAARDQHDRYALELARLLGITVEPAAVVTPEQTSTP
;
A
#
# COMPACT_ATOMS: atom_id res chain seq x y z
N MET A 1 -45.76 26.55 26.82
CA MET A 1 -45.65 25.49 27.83
C MET A 1 -44.42 24.66 27.51
N THR A 2 -43.42 24.72 28.38
CA THR A 2 -42.06 24.17 28.27
C THR A 2 -41.90 23.01 29.22
N ILE A 3 -41.52 21.82 28.75
CA ILE A 3 -40.85 20.73 29.51
C ILE A 3 -40.13 19.81 28.47
N LYS A 4 -38.98 19.16 28.64
CA LYS A 4 -37.63 19.38 29.24
C LYS A 4 -36.85 18.07 29.00
N LYS A 5 -35.61 18.16 28.45
CA LYS A 5 -34.39 17.30 28.57
C LYS A 5 -34.51 15.76 28.45
N HIS A 6 -33.87 15.14 27.43
CA HIS A 6 -32.49 14.59 27.45
C HIS A 6 -32.17 13.66 28.62
N HIS A 7 -31.96 12.36 28.35
CA HIS A 7 -30.99 11.46 29.00
C HIS A 7 -31.02 10.07 28.33
N VAL A 8 -30.15 9.81 27.34
CA VAL A 8 -29.77 8.45 26.93
C VAL A 8 -28.27 8.45 26.70
N THR A 9 -27.54 8.40 27.80
CA THR A 9 -26.12 8.03 27.90
C THR A 9 -26.08 6.85 28.86
N ILE A 10 -25.20 5.86 28.59
CA ILE A 10 -24.94 4.62 29.37
C ILE A 10 -25.78 3.44 28.83
N PRO A 11 -25.19 2.52 28.03
CA PRO A 11 -24.25 1.54 28.59
C PRO A 11 -23.12 1.15 27.61
N LEU A 12 -22.04 1.94 27.58
CA LEU A 12 -20.76 1.56 26.98
C LEU A 12 -19.76 1.35 28.11
N LEU A 13 -19.95 0.32 28.95
CA LEU A 13 -19.04 0.02 30.07
C LEU A 13 -19.26 -1.37 30.71
N LEU A 14 -19.75 -2.36 29.95
CA LEU A 14 -20.02 -3.71 30.52
C LEU A 14 -19.47 -4.89 29.70
N SER A 15 -18.56 -4.66 28.76
CA SER A 15 -18.00 -5.70 27.88
C SER A 15 -16.49 -5.95 28.07
N LEU A 16 -15.85 -5.36 29.08
CA LEU A 16 -14.40 -5.49 29.34
C LEU A 16 -14.07 -6.26 30.64
N ALA A 17 -14.70 -7.41 30.88
CA ALA A 17 -14.47 -8.17 32.14
C ALA A 17 -14.61 -9.71 32.04
N ILE A 18 -14.35 -10.35 30.89
CA ILE A 18 -14.54 -11.82 30.76
C ILE A 18 -13.34 -12.58 30.12
N LEU A 19 -12.08 -12.19 30.35
CA LEU A 19 -10.94 -12.96 29.80
C LEU A 19 -9.76 -13.25 30.75
N LEU A 20 -9.97 -13.25 32.07
CA LEU A 20 -8.90 -13.53 33.05
C LEU A 20 -9.20 -14.69 34.03
N SER A 21 -9.72 -15.81 33.53
CA SER A 21 -9.84 -17.05 34.31
C SER A 21 -9.15 -18.24 33.63
N ALA A 22 -7.85 -18.37 33.86
CA ALA A 22 -7.11 -19.63 33.67
C ALA A 22 -6.04 -19.76 34.75
N CYS A 23 -6.47 -20.08 35.98
CA CYS A 23 -5.60 -20.67 36.99
C CYS A 23 -5.51 -22.18 36.70
N GLY A 24 -4.35 -22.64 36.23
CA GLY A 24 -4.02 -24.06 36.16
C GLY A 24 -3.32 -24.49 37.45
N ASN A 25 -3.93 -25.40 38.19
CA ASN A 25 -3.40 -26.02 39.41
C ASN A 25 -2.07 -26.75 39.17
N THR A 26 -1.04 -26.41 39.94
CA THR A 26 0.18 -27.21 40.09
C THR A 26 0.03 -28.22 41.24
N PRO A 27 0.09 -29.53 40.98
CA PRO A 27 0.21 -30.53 42.05
C PRO A 27 1.65 -30.60 42.59
N PRO A 28 1.83 -31.00 43.87
CA PRO A 28 3.14 -31.07 44.51
C PRO A 28 4.02 -32.20 43.94
N ALA A 29 5.32 -31.91 43.87
CA ALA A 29 6.37 -32.83 43.42
C ALA A 29 6.39 -34.11 44.27
N THR A 30 6.16 -35.24 43.61
CA THR A 30 6.36 -36.58 44.17
C THR A 30 7.70 -37.08 43.64
N ALA A 31 8.65 -37.39 44.51
CA ALA A 31 9.93 -37.99 44.15
C ALA A 31 9.67 -39.43 43.65
N ILE A 32 9.98 -39.69 42.38
CA ILE A 32 9.94 -41.04 41.77
C ILE A 32 11.34 -41.36 41.26
N LEU A 33 11.83 -42.53 41.65
CA LEU A 33 13.14 -43.08 41.33
C LEU A 33 13.32 -43.25 39.81
N THR A 34 14.47 -42.82 39.32
CA THR A 34 14.90 -42.81 37.91
C THR A 34 15.03 -44.21 37.29
N PRO A 35 14.41 -44.49 36.14
CA PRO A 35 14.93 -45.43 35.16
C PRO A 35 15.92 -44.71 34.24
N ASP A 36 17.12 -45.27 34.09
CA ASP A 36 18.22 -44.72 33.31
C ASP A 36 17.79 -44.55 31.84
N THR A 37 17.42 -43.32 31.47
CA THR A 37 17.00 -42.97 30.12
C THR A 37 18.26 -42.61 29.35
N GLN A 38 18.75 -43.51 28.50
CA GLN A 38 19.86 -43.21 27.61
C GLN A 38 19.40 -42.21 26.54
N TYR A 39 19.82 -40.95 26.68
CA TYR A 39 19.61 -39.92 25.67
C TYR A 39 20.63 -40.12 24.54
N VAL A 40 20.16 -40.53 23.37
CA VAL A 40 20.96 -40.43 22.14
C VAL A 40 20.99 -38.95 21.74
N VAL A 41 22.13 -38.29 21.96
CA VAL A 41 22.38 -36.94 21.45
C VAL A 41 22.55 -37.05 19.94
N VAL A 42 21.46 -36.84 19.20
CA VAL A 42 21.53 -36.63 17.75
C VAL A 42 22.06 -35.22 17.54
N THR A 43 23.36 -35.08 17.28
CA THR A 43 23.96 -33.84 16.80
C THR A 43 23.39 -33.55 15.40
N ALA A 44 22.35 -32.71 15.34
CA ALA A 44 21.80 -32.24 14.08
C ALA A 44 22.90 -31.48 13.33
N THR A 45 23.36 -32.04 12.21
CA THR A 45 24.24 -31.31 11.28
C THR A 45 23.45 -30.12 10.73
N PRO A 46 23.95 -28.88 10.82
CA PRO A 46 23.27 -27.74 10.23
C PRO A 46 23.01 -28.02 8.74
N PRO A 47 21.82 -27.70 8.21
CA PRO A 47 21.57 -27.82 6.79
C PRO A 47 22.65 -27.02 6.03
N PRO A 48 23.14 -27.53 4.89
CA PRO A 48 24.13 -26.82 4.10
C PRO A 48 23.61 -25.42 3.79
N ALA A 49 24.44 -24.40 4.03
CA ALA A 49 24.11 -23.02 3.72
C ALA A 49 23.75 -22.93 2.23
N THR A 50 22.48 -22.66 1.94
CA THR A 50 22.05 -22.32 0.59
C THR A 50 22.40 -20.85 0.39
N ASN A 51 23.30 -20.57 -0.55
CA ASN A 51 23.57 -19.20 -0.98
C ASN A 51 22.34 -18.71 -1.76
N THR A 52 21.32 -18.24 -1.07
CA THR A 52 20.21 -17.52 -1.69
C THR A 52 20.81 -16.29 -2.40
N PRO A 53 20.60 -16.12 -3.72
CA PRO A 53 21.09 -14.95 -4.44
C PRO A 53 20.62 -13.66 -3.76
N ASP A 54 21.52 -12.68 -3.61
CA ASP A 54 21.18 -11.39 -3.02
C ASP A 54 20.28 -10.61 -3.99
N PRO A 55 19.01 -10.32 -3.64
CA PRO A 55 18.09 -9.59 -4.50
C PRO A 55 18.52 -8.13 -4.73
N CYS A 56 19.44 -7.60 -3.91
CA CYS A 56 19.96 -6.24 -4.01
C CYS A 56 21.28 -6.16 -4.77
N ALA A 57 21.84 -7.29 -5.23
CA ALA A 57 23.02 -7.28 -6.07
C ALA A 57 22.70 -6.67 -7.46
N PRO A 58 23.65 -5.93 -8.08
CA PRO A 58 23.44 -5.28 -9.38
C PRO A 58 22.91 -6.22 -10.47
N GLU A 59 23.33 -7.48 -10.47
CA GLU A 59 22.88 -8.52 -11.40
C GLU A 59 21.41 -8.95 -11.21
N ASN A 60 20.81 -8.70 -10.04
CA ASN A 60 19.46 -9.14 -9.68
C ASN A 60 18.47 -7.97 -9.54
N ILE A 61 18.97 -6.74 -9.37
CA ILE A 61 18.13 -5.58 -9.02
C ILE A 61 17.08 -5.26 -10.10
N GLU A 62 17.42 -5.40 -11.37
CA GLU A 62 16.49 -5.15 -12.50
C GLU A 62 15.29 -6.09 -12.44
N ALA A 63 15.53 -7.38 -12.19
CA ALA A 63 14.46 -8.38 -12.07
C ALA A 63 13.54 -8.09 -10.88
N GLU A 64 14.08 -7.64 -9.75
CA GLU A 64 13.29 -7.26 -8.58
C GLU A 64 12.50 -5.96 -8.80
N VAL A 65 13.09 -4.98 -9.48
CA VAL A 65 12.42 -3.74 -9.90
C VAL A 65 11.24 -4.05 -10.83
N HIS A 66 11.40 -4.96 -11.78
CA HIS A 66 10.33 -5.36 -12.69
C HIS A 66 9.10 -5.92 -11.98
N LYS A 67 9.28 -6.68 -10.89
CA LYS A 67 8.15 -7.20 -10.09
C LYS A 67 7.32 -6.08 -9.48
N ILE A 68 7.96 -5.02 -8.99
CA ILE A 68 7.29 -3.83 -8.46
C ILE A 68 6.65 -3.05 -9.60
N HIS A 69 7.39 -2.78 -10.67
CA HIS A 69 6.92 -1.98 -11.80
C HIS A 69 5.73 -2.60 -12.54
N ALA A 70 5.60 -3.93 -12.57
CA ALA A 70 4.45 -4.61 -13.14
C ALA A 70 3.12 -4.12 -12.54
N TYR A 71 3.03 -3.97 -11.22
CA TYR A 71 1.83 -3.45 -10.57
C TYR A 71 1.60 -1.97 -10.83
N MET A 72 2.67 -1.18 -11.00
CA MET A 72 2.53 0.23 -11.37
C MET A 72 1.86 0.35 -12.73
N ARG A 73 2.36 -0.40 -13.73
CA ARG A 73 1.78 -0.42 -15.08
C ARG A 73 0.32 -0.86 -15.08
N GLU A 74 -0.01 -1.95 -14.40
CA GLU A 74 -1.38 -2.43 -14.30
C GLU A 74 -2.31 -1.37 -13.67
N PHE A 75 -1.81 -0.68 -12.65
CA PHE A 75 -2.55 0.39 -11.99
C PHE A 75 -2.71 1.63 -12.89
N ASP A 76 -1.68 2.03 -13.62
CA ASP A 76 -1.71 3.16 -14.55
C ASP A 76 -2.71 2.92 -15.70
N ASP A 77 -2.73 1.71 -16.26
CA ASP A 77 -3.70 1.31 -17.28
C ASP A 77 -5.13 1.37 -16.72
N ALA A 78 -5.36 0.80 -15.54
CA ALA A 78 -6.66 0.82 -14.87
C ALA A 78 -7.09 2.24 -14.47
N SER A 79 -6.15 3.09 -14.07
CA SER A 79 -6.44 4.46 -13.62
C SER A 79 -6.74 5.39 -14.80
N THR A 80 -6.10 5.16 -15.95
CA THR A 80 -6.41 5.82 -17.22
C THR A 80 -7.85 5.52 -17.64
N LEU A 81 -8.26 4.26 -17.53
CA LEU A 81 -9.66 3.87 -17.78
C LEU A 81 -10.61 4.57 -16.80
N ALA A 82 -10.31 4.54 -15.50
CA ALA A 82 -11.13 5.21 -14.48
C ALA A 82 -11.21 6.74 -14.71
N GLY A 83 -10.11 7.38 -15.12
CA GLY A 83 -10.08 8.79 -15.48
C GLY A 83 -10.95 9.12 -16.69
N SER A 84 -10.99 8.22 -17.68
CA SER A 84 -11.87 8.34 -18.85
C SER A 84 -13.34 8.23 -18.45
N VAL A 85 -13.67 7.29 -17.55
CA VAL A 85 -15.02 7.15 -16.98
C VAL A 85 -15.40 8.40 -16.19
N MET A 86 -14.52 8.89 -15.30
CA MET A 86 -14.71 10.11 -14.53
C MET A 86 -15.01 11.31 -15.44
N GLN A 87 -14.26 11.47 -16.54
CA GLN A 87 -14.51 12.53 -17.53
C GLN A 87 -15.89 12.37 -18.18
N GLY A 88 -16.30 11.14 -18.53
CA GLY A 88 -17.63 10.84 -19.05
C GLY A 88 -18.73 11.23 -18.06
N VAL A 89 -18.54 10.94 -16.78
CA VAL A 89 -19.45 11.34 -15.71
C VAL A 89 -19.54 12.85 -15.59
N SER A 90 -18.42 13.58 -15.58
CA SER A 90 -18.41 15.05 -15.51
C SER A 90 -19.14 15.70 -16.69
N LYS A 91 -19.16 15.06 -17.86
CA LYS A 91 -19.86 15.52 -19.05
C LYS A 91 -21.34 15.09 -19.11
N GLY A 92 -21.83 14.34 -18.11
CA GLY A 92 -23.17 13.77 -18.10
C GLY A 92 -23.38 12.65 -19.14
N GLN A 93 -22.29 12.06 -19.64
CA GLN A 93 -22.31 10.99 -20.64
C GLN A 93 -22.33 9.59 -20.03
N MET A 94 -21.98 9.47 -18.75
CA MET A 94 -21.98 8.21 -17.99
C MET A 94 -22.59 8.41 -16.61
N PRO A 95 -23.26 7.40 -16.04
CA PRO A 95 -23.75 7.47 -14.68
C PRO A 95 -22.59 7.32 -13.68
N MET A 96 -22.73 7.95 -12.51
CA MET A 96 -21.72 7.91 -11.45
C MET A 96 -21.41 6.48 -10.95
N SER A 97 -22.36 5.55 -11.12
CA SER A 97 -22.17 4.13 -10.81
C SER A 97 -21.03 3.49 -11.61
N GLU A 98 -20.76 3.92 -12.85
CA GLU A 98 -19.65 3.38 -13.64
C GLU A 98 -18.30 3.67 -12.98
N LEU A 99 -18.15 4.87 -12.40
CA LEU A 99 -16.92 5.22 -11.70
C LEU A 99 -16.78 4.40 -10.40
N SER A 100 -17.88 4.23 -9.66
CA SER A 100 -17.90 3.36 -8.47
C SER A 100 -17.53 1.91 -8.79
N ASN A 101 -17.87 1.42 -9.98
CA ASN A 101 -17.52 0.07 -10.44
C ASN A 101 -16.04 -0.07 -10.84
N ALA A 102 -15.36 1.01 -11.22
CA ALA A 102 -13.94 1.00 -11.58
C ALA A 102 -13.00 0.95 -10.37
N ILE A 103 -13.37 1.58 -9.25
CA ILE A 103 -12.55 1.70 -8.04
C ILE A 103 -12.14 0.35 -7.42
N PRO A 104 -13.01 -0.67 -7.30
CA PRO A 104 -12.64 -1.97 -6.72
C PRO A 104 -11.44 -2.64 -7.40
N ASN A 105 -11.32 -2.53 -8.73
CA ASN A 105 -10.18 -3.09 -9.44
C ASN A 105 -8.87 -2.36 -9.10
N LEU A 106 -8.89 -1.02 -9.04
CA LEU A 106 -7.74 -0.22 -8.61
C LEU A 106 -7.31 -0.55 -7.17
N GLN A 107 -8.28 -0.70 -6.27
CA GLN A 107 -8.00 -1.09 -4.89
C GLN A 107 -7.42 -2.50 -4.78
N ARG A 108 -7.85 -3.44 -5.64
CA ARG A 108 -7.26 -4.77 -5.73
C ARG A 108 -5.78 -4.67 -6.10
N ILE A 109 -5.46 -4.00 -7.20
CA ILE A 109 -4.07 -3.84 -7.68
C ILE A 109 -3.19 -3.19 -6.60
N ARG A 110 -3.68 -2.14 -5.95
CA ARG A 110 -2.95 -1.46 -4.86
C ARG A 110 -2.72 -2.36 -3.64
N ARG A 111 -3.62 -3.28 -3.32
CA ARG A 111 -3.41 -4.27 -2.24
C ARG A 111 -2.42 -5.34 -2.66
N ASP A 112 -2.52 -5.83 -3.89
CA ASP A 112 -1.59 -6.83 -4.43
C ASP A 112 -0.16 -6.25 -4.45
N ALA A 113 0.01 -5.00 -4.88
CA ALA A 113 1.27 -4.26 -4.83
C ALA A 113 1.82 -4.09 -3.40
N GLU A 114 0.96 -3.79 -2.42
CA GLU A 114 1.39 -3.68 -1.02
C GLU A 114 1.85 -5.03 -0.45
N ASN A 115 1.14 -6.10 -0.79
CA ASN A 115 1.44 -7.45 -0.32
C ASN A 115 2.64 -8.10 -1.01
N GLN A 116 3.08 -7.58 -2.16
CA GLN A 116 4.27 -8.05 -2.86
C GLN A 116 5.50 -8.00 -1.95
N GLN A 117 6.21 -9.12 -1.80
CA GLN A 117 7.49 -9.11 -1.07
C GLN A 117 8.50 -8.23 -1.81
N THR A 118 9.18 -7.37 -1.05
CA THR A 118 10.10 -6.37 -1.60
C THR A 118 11.37 -6.34 -0.77
N PRO A 119 12.55 -6.50 -1.39
CA PRO A 119 13.82 -6.41 -0.68
C PRO A 119 14.05 -4.99 -0.17
N ALA A 120 14.84 -4.86 0.90
CA ALA A 120 15.05 -3.57 1.57
C ALA A 120 15.63 -2.48 0.66
N CYS A 121 16.46 -2.84 -0.32
CA CYS A 121 17.02 -1.92 -1.31
C CYS A 121 15.97 -1.26 -2.21
N LEU A 122 14.77 -1.84 -2.33
CA LEU A 122 13.66 -1.32 -3.15
C LEU A 122 12.55 -0.69 -2.30
N ALA A 123 12.79 -0.47 -1.01
CA ALA A 123 11.78 0.08 -0.10
C ALA A 123 11.25 1.44 -0.57
N ASN A 124 12.13 2.36 -1.00
CA ASN A 124 11.72 3.68 -1.49
C ASN A 124 10.85 3.59 -2.74
N LEU A 125 11.24 2.75 -3.70
CA LEU A 125 10.48 2.55 -4.94
C LEU A 125 9.05 2.09 -4.62
N LYS A 126 8.91 1.11 -3.71
CA LYS A 126 7.60 0.65 -3.25
C LYS A 126 6.83 1.74 -2.50
N THR A 127 7.49 2.51 -1.63
CA THR A 127 6.85 3.60 -0.91
C THR A 127 6.25 4.63 -1.86
N PHE A 128 6.98 5.06 -2.89
CA PHE A 128 6.46 6.01 -3.88
C PHE A 128 5.35 5.40 -4.73
N GLN A 129 5.48 4.13 -5.13
CA GLN A 129 4.42 3.40 -5.84
C GLN A 129 3.10 3.40 -5.04
N ILE A 130 3.14 2.91 -3.80
CA ILE A 130 1.93 2.79 -2.97
C ILE A 130 1.35 4.17 -2.63
N SER A 131 2.21 5.16 -2.39
CA SER A 131 1.78 6.54 -2.14
C SER A 131 1.06 7.14 -3.35
N HIS A 132 1.58 6.94 -4.56
CA HIS A 132 0.92 7.32 -5.80
C HIS A 132 -0.45 6.64 -5.95
N MET A 133 -0.50 5.32 -5.80
CA MET A 133 -1.75 4.55 -5.94
C MET A 133 -2.82 5.02 -4.94
N ASN A 134 -2.43 5.29 -3.70
CA ASN A 134 -3.33 5.85 -2.68
C ASN A 134 -3.83 7.24 -3.07
N ALA A 135 -2.95 8.12 -3.57
CA ALA A 135 -3.33 9.47 -3.98
C ALA A 135 -4.33 9.46 -5.15
N VAL A 136 -4.16 8.56 -6.12
CA VAL A 136 -5.13 8.37 -7.21
C VAL A 136 -6.47 7.85 -6.67
N LEU A 137 -6.47 6.84 -5.81
CA LEU A 137 -7.72 6.35 -5.19
C LEU A 137 -8.42 7.44 -4.37
N ASN A 138 -7.66 8.28 -3.65
CA ASN A 138 -8.19 9.41 -2.90
C ASN A 138 -8.80 10.48 -3.81
N SER A 139 -8.21 10.75 -4.98
CA SER A 139 -8.81 11.69 -5.93
C SER A 139 -10.14 11.17 -6.45
N LEU A 140 -10.23 9.88 -6.83
CA LEU A 140 -11.48 9.28 -7.29
C LEU A 140 -12.57 9.31 -6.21
N ASN A 141 -12.22 9.00 -4.96
CA ASN A 141 -13.14 9.08 -3.83
C ASN A 141 -13.59 10.52 -3.54
N ALA A 142 -12.67 11.50 -3.62
CA ALA A 142 -12.99 12.90 -3.43
C ALA A 142 -13.92 13.42 -4.54
N PHE A 143 -13.70 13.00 -5.79
CA PHE A 143 -14.59 13.27 -6.90
C PHE A 143 -16.00 12.71 -6.64
N LEU A 144 -16.09 11.45 -6.18
CA LEU A 144 -17.37 10.82 -5.80
C LEU A 144 -18.10 11.59 -4.69
N ALA A 145 -17.34 12.14 -3.74
CA ALA A 145 -17.88 12.93 -2.64
C ALA A 145 -18.22 14.38 -3.02
N GLY A 146 -17.90 14.83 -4.24
CA GLY A 146 -18.04 16.23 -4.65
C GLY A 146 -17.10 17.18 -3.89
N ASN A 147 -16.00 16.67 -3.33
CA ASN A 147 -15.03 17.46 -2.57
C ASN A 147 -13.87 17.93 -3.46
N GLN A 148 -14.05 19.11 -4.07
CA GLN A 148 -13.08 19.66 -5.02
C GLN A 148 -11.69 19.91 -4.40
N GLU A 149 -11.63 20.46 -3.17
CA GLU A 149 -10.35 20.73 -2.50
C GLU A 149 -9.56 19.43 -2.25
N ALA A 150 -10.24 18.38 -1.77
CA ALA A 150 -9.61 17.08 -1.56
C ALA A 150 -9.19 16.43 -2.89
N PHE A 151 -9.98 16.60 -3.96
CA PHE A 151 -9.62 16.14 -5.29
C PHE A 151 -8.34 16.82 -5.79
N ASP A 152 -8.29 18.15 -5.77
CA ASP A 152 -7.13 18.92 -6.27
C ASP A 152 -5.84 18.57 -5.52
N ARG A 153 -5.91 18.48 -4.19
CA ARG A 153 -4.75 18.04 -3.38
C ARG A 153 -4.31 16.62 -3.74
N SER A 154 -5.25 15.71 -3.95
CA SER A 154 -4.94 14.31 -4.27
C SER A 154 -4.32 14.18 -5.66
N VAL A 155 -4.76 14.99 -6.64
CA VAL A 155 -4.16 15.03 -7.98
C VAL A 155 -2.71 15.53 -7.93
N VAL A 156 -2.43 16.59 -7.16
CA VAL A 156 -1.06 17.09 -6.98
C VAL A 156 -0.19 16.05 -6.29
N ALA A 157 -0.69 15.42 -5.22
CA ALA A 157 0.03 14.36 -4.52
C ALA A 157 0.30 13.16 -5.43
N ALA A 158 -0.67 12.74 -6.25
CA ALA A 158 -0.47 11.65 -7.18
C ALA A 158 0.67 11.93 -8.17
N ARG A 159 0.73 13.15 -8.71
CA ARG A 159 1.80 13.58 -9.63
C ARG A 159 3.16 13.60 -8.94
N ASP A 160 3.30 14.26 -7.79
CA ASP A 160 4.56 14.30 -7.03
C ASP A 160 5.07 12.90 -6.68
N GLN A 161 4.18 11.99 -6.26
CA GLN A 161 4.59 10.62 -5.94
C GLN A 161 4.96 9.79 -7.17
N HIS A 162 4.29 10.02 -8.31
CA HIS A 162 4.67 9.41 -9.58
C HIS A 162 6.05 9.89 -10.04
N ASP A 163 6.33 11.18 -9.93
CA ASP A 163 7.62 11.76 -10.32
C ASP A 163 8.76 11.19 -9.46
N ARG A 164 8.55 11.08 -8.14
CA ARG A 164 9.51 10.42 -7.23
C ARG A 164 9.71 8.95 -7.56
N TYR A 165 8.63 8.24 -7.89
CA TYR A 165 8.68 6.87 -8.34
C TYR A 165 9.54 6.73 -9.61
N ALA A 166 9.32 7.58 -10.61
CA ALA A 166 10.07 7.57 -11.86
C ALA A 166 11.56 7.89 -11.65
N LEU A 167 11.88 8.86 -10.80
CA LEU A 167 13.27 9.19 -10.46
C LEU A 167 13.98 8.04 -9.74
N GLU A 168 13.30 7.39 -8.78
CA GLU A 168 13.86 6.25 -8.07
C GLU A 168 14.03 5.03 -8.99
N LEU A 169 13.07 4.80 -9.89
CA LEU A 169 13.16 3.77 -10.92
C LEU A 169 14.38 3.98 -11.82
N ALA A 170 14.57 5.21 -12.31
CA ALA A 170 15.72 5.56 -13.15
C ALA A 170 17.04 5.40 -12.38
N ARG A 171 17.10 5.84 -11.12
CA ARG A 171 18.27 5.67 -10.25
C ARG A 171 18.65 4.19 -10.09
N LEU A 172 17.67 3.33 -9.87
CA LEU A 172 17.86 1.89 -9.69
C LEU A 172 18.31 1.18 -10.96
N LEU A 173 17.84 1.64 -12.12
CA LEU A 173 18.20 1.10 -13.43
C LEU A 173 19.47 1.74 -14.03
N GLY A 174 20.09 2.68 -13.32
CA GLY A 174 21.28 3.40 -13.81
C GLY A 174 20.99 4.31 -15.02
N ILE A 175 19.74 4.72 -15.21
CA ILE A 175 19.30 5.60 -16.31
C ILE A 175 19.40 7.05 -15.84
N THR A 176 20.00 7.91 -16.67
CA THR A 176 20.05 9.36 -16.40
C THR A 176 18.75 10.01 -16.87
N VAL A 177 18.05 10.72 -15.99
CA VAL A 177 16.84 11.50 -16.34
C VAL A 177 17.27 12.93 -16.65
N GLU A 178 17.10 13.35 -17.90
CA GLU A 178 17.29 14.75 -18.29
C GLU A 178 16.03 15.56 -17.90
N PRO A 179 16.17 16.70 -17.19
CA PRO A 179 15.02 17.53 -16.86
C PRO A 179 14.40 18.12 -18.13
N ALA A 180 13.08 18.03 -18.25
CA ALA A 180 12.36 18.63 -19.37
C ALA A 180 12.67 20.12 -19.46
N ALA A 181 13.10 20.58 -20.64
CA ALA A 181 13.41 21.98 -20.89
C ALA A 181 12.19 22.86 -20.58
N VAL A 182 12.38 23.88 -19.74
CA VAL A 182 11.36 24.89 -19.48
C VAL A 182 11.16 25.68 -20.78
N VAL A 183 10.09 25.39 -21.51
CA VAL A 183 9.69 26.21 -22.65
C VAL A 183 9.28 27.58 -22.09
N THR A 184 10.15 28.57 -22.23
CA THR A 184 9.81 29.96 -21.91
C THR A 184 8.78 30.39 -22.95
N PRO A 185 7.58 30.87 -22.56
CA PRO A 185 6.62 31.37 -23.54
C PRO A 185 7.23 32.57 -24.26
N GLU A 186 7.49 32.40 -25.56
CA GLU A 186 7.91 33.47 -26.44
C GLU A 186 6.76 34.48 -26.53
N GLN A 187 6.96 35.67 -25.94
CA GLN A 187 6.01 36.76 -26.06
C GLN A 187 5.94 37.18 -27.53
N THR A 188 4.91 36.72 -28.23
CA THR A 188 4.55 37.23 -29.55
C THR A 188 4.10 38.68 -29.40
N SER A 189 5.03 39.61 -29.53
CA SER A 189 4.71 41.01 -29.75
C SER A 189 4.00 41.12 -31.11
N THR A 190 2.74 41.57 -31.09
CA THR A 190 1.98 41.87 -32.30
C THR A 190 2.15 43.37 -32.61
N PRO A 191 2.41 43.76 -33.87
CA PRO A 191 2.52 45.17 -34.29
C PRO A 191 1.19 45.92 -34.25
#